data_AF-A0A0M0HPW3-F1
#
_entry.id   AF-A0A0M0HPW3-F1
#
_cell.length_a   1.000
_cell.length_b   1.000
_cell.length_c   1.000
_cell.angle_alpha   90.00
_cell.angle_beta   90.00
_cell.angle_gamma   90.00
#
_symmetry.space_group_name_H-M   'P 1'
#
loop_
_entity.id
_entity.type
_entity.pdbx_description
1 polymer ?
#
loop_
_entity_poly.entity_id
_entity_poly.type
_entity_poly.pdbx_seq_one_letter_code
_entity_poly.pdbx_strand_id
1 'polypeptide(L)' 'MKYLEKLAQLIIFAPAIFCFSYVLRPVLMVILIPGGLVFLAIIGGKEVRKELIQMIKEQLWSSQTSSRKAAN' A
#
# COMPACT_ATOMS: atom_id res chain seq x y z
N MET A 1 -11.95 41.83 -6.10
CA MET A 1 -10.78 41.33 -6.84
C MET A 1 -10.13 40.13 -6.14
N LYS A 2 -9.68 40.22 -4.88
CA LYS A 2 -8.97 39.14 -4.16
C LYS A 2 -9.72 37.79 -4.02
N TYR A 3 -11.06 37.81 -3.96
CA TYR A 3 -11.85 36.57 -3.83
C TYR A 3 -11.97 35.77 -5.14
N LEU A 4 -11.98 36.45 -6.29
CA LEU A 4 -12.05 35.80 -7.60
C LEU A 4 -10.77 35.04 -7.92
N GLU A 5 -9.61 35.59 -7.56
CA GLU A 5 -8.31 34.94 -7.73
C GLU A 5 -8.18 33.70 -6.84
N LYS A 6 -8.65 33.78 -5.59
CA LYS A 6 -8.71 32.62 -4.68
C LYS A 6 -9.63 31.52 -5.18
N LEU A 7 -10.78 31.87 -5.77
CA LEU A 7 -11.71 30.88 -6.34
C LEU A 7 -11.14 30.23 -7.60
N ALA A 8 -10.52 30.99 -8.49
CA ALA A 8 -9.87 30.45 -9.69
C ALA A 8 -8.70 29.53 -9.31
N GLN A 9 -7.88 29.94 -8.33
CA GLN A 9 -6.80 29.11 -7.82
C GLN A 9 -7.35 27.85 -7.16
N LEU A 10 -8.42 27.93 -6.36
CA LEU A 10 -9.06 26.76 -5.78
C LEU A 10 -9.61 25.82 -6.86
N ILE A 11 -10.27 26.31 -7.90
CA ILE A 11 -10.84 25.47 -8.96
C ILE A 11 -9.76 24.80 -9.81
N ILE A 12 -8.57 25.40 -9.95
CA ILE A 12 -7.44 24.80 -10.67
C ILE A 12 -6.63 23.86 -9.76
N PHE A 13 -6.41 24.22 -8.50
CA PHE A 13 -5.65 23.40 -7.55
C PHE A 13 -6.47 22.27 -6.94
N ALA A 14 -7.78 22.42 -6.74
CA ALA A 14 -8.63 21.37 -6.16
C ALA A 14 -8.60 20.07 -6.97
N PRO A 15 -8.80 20.05 -8.31
CA PRO A 15 -8.72 18.82 -9.08
C PRO A 15 -7.30 18.26 -9.11
N ALA A 16 -6.27 19.11 -9.14
CA ALA A 16 -4.88 18.66 -9.08
C ALA A 16 -4.55 18.00 -7.73
N ILE A 17 -4.95 18.60 -6.61
CA ILE A 17 -4.79 18.07 -5.25
C ILE A 17 -5.64 16.81 -5.07
N PHE A 18 -6.84 16.77 -5.66
CA PHE A 18 -7.71 15.60 -5.59
C PHE A 18 -7.12 14.42 -6.35
N CYS A 19 -6.60 14.66 -7.56
CA CYS A 19 -5.89 13.66 -8.34
C CYS A 19 -4.61 13.19 -7.63
N PHE A 20 -3.85 14.12 -7.06
CA PHE A 20 -2.70 13.81 -6.22
C PHE A 20 -3.10 12.97 -5.02
N SER A 21 -4.15 13.33 -4.28
CA SER A 21 -4.65 12.58 -3.12
C SER A 21 -5.19 11.19 -3.51
N TYR A 22 -5.78 11.08 -4.71
CA TYR A 22 -6.24 9.80 -5.27
C TYR A 22 -5.09 8.86 -5.59
N VAL A 23 -3.95 9.36 -6.09
CA VAL A 23 -2.73 8.57 -6.32
C VAL A 23 -1.92 8.39 -5.03
N LEU A 24 -1.95 9.37 -4.14
CA LEU A 24 -1.26 9.35 -2.85
C LEU A 24 -1.81 8.23 -1.96
N ARG A 25 -3.12 7.97 -1.98
CA ARG A 25 -3.75 6.85 -1.23
C ARG A 25 -3.17 5.48 -1.57
N PRO A 26 -3.16 5.00 -2.84
CA PRO A 26 -2.57 3.72 -3.19
C PRO A 26 -1.05 3.73 -3.01
N VAL A 27 -0.36 4.84 -3.30
CA VAL A 27 1.08 4.96 -3.04
C VAL A 27 1.39 4.80 -1.54
N LEU A 28 0.63 5.46 -0.66
CA LEU A 28 0.74 5.27 0.78
C LEU A 28 0.46 3.82 1.16
N MET A 29 -0.59 3.20 0.63
CA MET A 29 -0.92 1.81 0.97
C MET A 29 0.19 0.84 0.54
N VAL A 30 0.71 1.01 -0.68
CA VAL A 30 1.81 0.19 -1.24
C VAL A 30 3.13 0.43 -0.52
N ILE A 31 3.36 1.59 0.09
CA ILE A 31 4.57 1.84 0.90
C ILE A 31 4.36 1.38 2.34
N LEU A 32 3.19 1.62 2.91
CA LEU A 32 2.88 1.39 4.31
C LEU A 32 2.74 -0.09 4.64
N ILE A 33 2.19 -0.89 3.73
CA ILE A 33 2.06 -2.35 3.94
C ILE A 33 3.44 -3.04 3.98
N PRO A 34 4.30 -2.97 2.94
CA PRO A 34 5.62 -3.57 2.99
C PRO A 34 6.56 -2.83 3.94
N GLY A 35 6.48 -1.49 4.00
CA GLY A 35 7.29 -0.68 4.92
C GLY A 35 6.94 -0.97 6.39
N GLY A 36 5.66 -1.13 6.71
CA GLY A 36 5.18 -1.53 8.03
C GLY A 36 5.63 -2.94 8.41
N LEU A 37 5.60 -3.89 7.47
CA LEU A 37 6.13 -5.25 7.69
C LEU A 37 7.63 -5.23 7.97
N VAL A 38 8.40 -4.46 7.19
CA VAL A 38 9.85 -4.31 7.40
C VAL A 38 10.14 -3.66 8.75
N PHE A 39 9.36 -2.64 9.13
CA PHE A 39 9.48 -1.98 10.43
C PHE A 39 9.18 -2.95 11.59
N LEU A 40 8.12 -3.76 11.48
CA LEU A 40 7.79 -4.82 12.44
C LEU A 40 8.91 -5.86 12.53
N ALA A 41 9.49 -6.25 11.40
CA ALA A 41 10.61 -7.19 11.33
C ALA A 41 11.91 -6.61 11.92
N ILE A 42 12.06 -5.29 11.95
CA ILE A 42 13.20 -4.62 12.58
C ILE A 42 12.98 -4.56 14.11
N ILE A 43 11.80 -4.14 14.56
CA ILE A 43 11.50 -4.03 16.00
C ILE A 43 11.40 -5.39 16.68
N GLY A 44 10.75 -6.37 16.03
CA GLY A 44 10.50 -7.70 16.59
C GLY A 44 11.70 -8.65 16.57
N GLY A 45 12.83 -8.25 15.98
CA GLY A 45 14.06 -9.04 15.98
C GLY A 45 13.97 -10.38 15.24
N LYS A 46 14.75 -11.38 15.68
CA LYS A 46 14.94 -12.67 14.98
C LYS A 46 13.71 -13.58 15.03
N GLU A 47 12.87 -13.46 16.05
CA GLU A 47 11.69 -14.33 16.23
C GLU A 47 10.57 -13.93 15.27
N VAL A 48 10.22 -12.63 15.26
CA VAL A 48 9.18 -12.08 14.38
C VAL A 48 9.55 -12.21 12.90
N ARG A 49 10.85 -12.11 12.56
CA ARG A 49 11.33 -12.35 11.19
C ARG A 49 11.10 -13.78 10.72
N LYS A 50 11.32 -14.78 11.58
CA LYS A 50 11.13 -16.20 11.22
C LYS A 50 9.65 -16.51 10.97
N GLU A 51 8.79 -16.04 11.87
CA GLU A 51 7.32 -16.14 11.75
C GLU A 51 6.82 -15.47 10.46
N LEU A 52 7.26 -14.24 10.17
CA LEU A 52 6.90 -13.53 8.92
C LEU A 52 7.31 -14.30 7.67
N ILE A 53 8.54 -14.82 7.64
CA ILE A 53 9.05 -15.60 6.50
C ILE A 53 8.26 -16.91 6.35
N GLN A 54 7.90 -17.56 7.46
CA GLN A 54 7.11 -18.78 7.45
C GLN A 54 5.71 -18.53 6.88
N MET A 55 5.01 -17.48 7.33
CA MET A 55 3.70 -17.11 6.80
C MET A 55 3.76 -16.76 5.31
N ILE A 56 4.79 -16.03 4.87
CA ILE A 56 4.99 -15.73 3.44
C ILE A 56 5.20 -17.02 2.65
N LYS A 57 6.01 -17.95 3.16
CA LYS A 57 6.29 -19.23 2.50
C LYS A 57 5.04 -20.10 2.40
N GLU A 58 4.22 -20.14 3.44
CA GLU A 58 2.93 -20.85 3.44
C GLU A 58 1.92 -20.23 2.47
N GLN A 59 1.81 -18.90 2.42
CA GLN A 59 0.95 -18.19 1.47
C GLN A 59 1.40 -18.39 0.01
N LEU A 60 2.71 -18.43 -0.23
CA LEU A 60 3.28 -18.67 -1.56
C LEU A 60 3.01 -20.12 -2.02
N TRP A 61 3.11 -21.09 -1.11
CA TRP A 61 2.89 -22.50 -1.41
C TRP A 61 1.40 -22.87 -1.52
N SER A 62 0.53 -22.26 -0.70
CA SER A 62 -0.92 -22.44 -0.79
C SER A 62 -1.52 -21.81 -2.05
N SER A 63 -0.92 -20.72 -2.55
CA SER A 63 -1.29 -20.13 -3.85
C SER A 63 -1.05 -21.11 -5.01
N GLN A 64 -0.12 -22.07 -4.89
CA GLN A 64 0.15 -23.07 -5.91
C GLN A 64 -0.87 -24.21 -5.96
N THR A 65 -1.52 -24.55 -4.84
CA THR A 65 -2.50 -25.65 -4.80
C THR A 65 -3.88 -25.22 -5.33
N SER A 66 -4.22 -23.93 -5.23
CA SER A 66 -5.45 -23.38 -5.82
C SER A 66 -5.41 -23.41 -7.35
N SER A 67 -4.25 -23.14 -7.97
CA SER A 67 -4.09 -23.22 -9.43
C SER A 67 -4.08 -24.65 -9.99
N ARG A 68 -3.83 -25.68 -9.16
CA ARG A 68 -3.95 -27.10 -9.56
C ARG A 68 -5.38 -27.64 -9.47
N LYS A 69 -6.24 -27.04 -8.64
CA LYS A 69 -7.64 -27.50 -8.46
C LYS A 69 -8.60 -26.97 -9.53
N ALA A 70 -8.24 -25.90 -10.24
CA ALA A 70 -9.03 -25.37 -11.35
C ALA A 70 -8.72 -26.04 -12.71
N ALA A 71 -7.73 -26.94 -12.76
CA ALA A 71 -7.25 -27.59 -13.99
C ALA A 71 -7.44 -29.12 -14.00
N ASN A 72 -8.20 -29.68 -13.05
CA ASN A 72 -8.57 -31.11 -13.00
C ASN A 72 -10.07 -31.26 -12.77
#